data_AF-A0A517NQ92-F1
#
_entry.id   AF-A0A517NQ92-F1
#
_cell.length_a   1.000
_cell.length_b   1.000
_cell.length_c   1.000
_cell.angle_alpha   90.00
_cell.angle_beta   90.00
_cell.angle_gamma   90.00
#
_symmetry.space_group_name_H-M   'P 1'
#
loop_
_entity.id
_entity.type
_entity.pdbx_description
1 polymer ?
#
loop_
_entity_poly.entity_id
_entity_poly.type
_entity_poly.pdbx_seq_one_letter_code
_entity_poly.pdbx_strand_id
1 'polypeptide(L)'
;MNLMTTIAGLLVISVAPDAIEAPSVARQRVDMIELNHFIDDQGREVFRQVIFYDWSKPEKQFHVRAWRLIKKPSQLPERRWNPDQYQCTWHDEGILRHVWAPSMRETWTQRDPERVNRALLPEDQRIPLWTPKIATKQPTTR
;
A
#
# COMPACT_ATOMS: atom_id res chain seq x y z
N MET A 1 -14.01 23.20 -73.01
CA MET A 1 -15.32 22.88 -72.43
C MET A 1 -15.14 21.62 -71.58
N ASN A 2 -15.14 21.79 -70.25
CA ASN A 2 -15.39 20.82 -69.16
C ASN A 2 -14.45 19.59 -69.04
N LEU A 3 -13.97 19.14 -67.88
CA LEU A 3 -14.14 19.51 -66.46
C LEU A 3 -13.01 18.76 -65.70
N MET A 4 -12.15 19.45 -64.95
CA MET A 4 -11.24 18.81 -63.99
C MET A 4 -11.97 18.67 -62.65
N THR A 5 -12.16 17.43 -62.19
CA THR A 5 -12.75 17.16 -60.87
C THR A 5 -11.64 16.72 -59.92
N THR A 6 -11.13 17.66 -59.12
CA THR A 6 -10.17 17.37 -58.05
C THR A 6 -10.95 16.95 -56.81
N ILE A 7 -10.86 15.68 -56.41
CA ILE A 7 -11.42 15.20 -55.14
C ILE A 7 -10.41 15.56 -54.04
N ALA A 8 -10.72 16.60 -53.26
CA ALA A 8 -10.00 16.89 -52.03
C ALA A 8 -10.52 15.97 -50.91
N GLY A 9 -9.73 14.95 -50.57
CA GLY A 9 -10.01 14.09 -49.43
C GLY A 9 -9.72 14.81 -48.12
N LEU A 10 -10.76 15.08 -47.33
CA LEU A 10 -10.64 15.66 -45.99
C LEU A 10 -10.13 14.56 -45.05
N LEU A 11 -8.86 14.66 -44.61
CA LEU A 11 -8.26 13.75 -43.64
C LEU A 11 -8.65 14.22 -42.24
N VAL A 12 -9.68 13.59 -41.66
CA VAL A 12 -10.08 13.85 -40.27
C VAL A 12 -9.08 13.13 -39.36
N ILE A 13 -8.11 13.87 -38.82
CA ILE A 13 -7.21 13.38 -37.78
C ILE A 13 -8.05 13.30 -36.49
N SER A 14 -8.56 12.11 -36.19
CA SER A 14 -9.15 11.82 -34.89
C SER A 14 -8.03 11.80 -33.85
N VAL A 15 -7.88 12.90 -33.11
CA VAL A 15 -7.07 12.92 -31.88
C VAL A 15 -7.84 12.10 -30.86
N ALA A 16 -7.41 10.85 -30.66
CA ALA A 16 -7.88 10.08 -29.51
C ALA A 16 -7.50 10.86 -28.25
N PRO A 17 -8.44 11.09 -27.30
CA PRO A 17 -8.04 11.61 -26.01
C PRO A 17 -7.02 10.63 -25.42
N ASP A 18 -5.86 11.16 -24.99
CA ASP A 18 -4.91 10.38 -24.21
C ASP A 18 -5.69 9.68 -23.10
N ALA A 19 -5.76 8.36 -23.18
CA ALA A 19 -6.41 7.58 -22.15
C ALA A 19 -5.64 7.85 -20.87
N ILE A 20 -6.24 8.61 -19.95
CA ILE A 20 -5.71 8.79 -18.61
C ILE A 20 -5.68 7.39 -18.00
N GLU A 21 -4.51 6.77 -18.03
CA GLU A 21 -4.30 5.43 -17.52
C GLU A 21 -4.69 5.45 -16.04
N ALA A 22 -5.75 4.73 -15.68
CA ALA A 22 -6.20 4.69 -14.30
C ALA A 22 -5.04 4.21 -13.42
N PRO A 23 -4.78 4.87 -12.27
CA PRO A 23 -3.64 4.52 -11.43
C PRO A 23 -3.71 3.05 -11.05
N SER A 24 -2.60 2.33 -11.28
CA SER A 24 -2.52 0.91 -10.92
C SER A 24 -2.79 0.73 -9.42
N VAL A 25 -3.68 -0.20 -9.07
CA VAL A 25 -4.04 -0.49 -7.68
C VAL A 25 -3.49 -1.86 -7.28
N ALA A 26 -2.57 -1.88 -6.31
CA ALA A 26 -2.06 -3.10 -5.72
C ALA A 26 -2.86 -3.41 -4.45
N ARG A 27 -3.57 -4.54 -4.43
CA ARG A 27 -4.43 -4.95 -3.31
C ARG A 27 -3.83 -6.13 -2.54
N GLN A 28 -3.86 -6.06 -1.21
CA GLN A 28 -3.48 -7.17 -0.33
C GLN A 28 -4.45 -7.32 0.82
N ARG A 29 -4.61 -8.57 1.26
CA ARG A 29 -5.36 -8.92 2.46
C ARG A 29 -4.36 -9.33 3.55
N VAL A 30 -4.65 -8.93 4.78
CA VAL A 30 -4.00 -9.45 5.99
C VAL A 30 -5.06 -9.87 7.01
N ASP A 31 -4.64 -10.56 8.07
CA ASP A 31 -5.58 -11.04 9.09
C ASP A 31 -5.99 -9.93 10.08
N MET A 32 -5.07 -9.02 10.41
CA MET A 32 -5.32 -7.92 11.33
C MET A 32 -4.53 -6.65 10.96
N ILE A 33 -5.19 -5.50 11.08
CA ILE A 33 -4.56 -4.18 11.06
C ILE A 33 -4.45 -3.67 12.51
N GLU A 34 -3.32 -3.10 12.89
CA GLU A 34 -3.19 -2.36 14.15
C GLU A 34 -2.89 -0.90 13.86
N LEU A 35 -3.66 0.01 14.44
CA LEU A 35 -3.27 1.40 14.63
C LEU A 35 -2.60 1.53 15.99
N ASN A 36 -1.30 1.78 16.00
CA ASN A 36 -0.56 1.96 17.23
C ASN A 36 -0.18 3.44 17.41
N HIS A 37 -0.40 3.93 18.63
CA HIS A 37 -0.03 5.23 19.14
C HIS A 37 1.16 5.04 20.08
N PHE A 38 2.35 5.40 19.61
CA PHE A 38 3.52 5.38 20.47
C PHE A 38 3.48 6.60 21.38
N ILE A 39 3.48 6.36 22.68
CA ILE A 39 3.46 7.39 23.72
C ILE A 39 4.79 7.44 24.46
N ASP A 40 5.20 8.62 24.92
CA ASP A 40 6.35 8.77 25.81
C ASP A 40 6.00 8.49 27.28
N ASP A 41 6.97 8.67 28.17
CA ASP A 41 6.85 8.49 29.62
C ASP A 41 5.89 9.50 30.27
N GLN A 42 5.59 10.61 29.59
CA GLN A 42 4.62 11.63 30.00
C GLN A 42 3.22 11.38 29.42
N GLY A 43 3.05 10.30 28.63
CA GLY A 43 1.78 9.97 27.97
C GLY A 43 1.48 10.79 26.73
N ARG A 44 2.45 11.55 26.19
CA ARG A 44 2.28 12.32 24.95
C ARG A 44 2.48 11.40 23.75
N GLU A 45 1.63 11.53 22.75
CA GLU A 45 1.79 10.81 21.48
C GLU A 45 3.00 11.36 20.72
N VAL A 46 3.98 10.48 20.47
CA VAL A 46 5.21 10.81 19.72
C VAL A 46 5.02 10.52 18.23
N PHE A 47 4.43 9.35 17.92
CA PHE A 47 4.09 8.99 16.54
C PHE A 47 2.95 7.98 16.50
N ARG A 48 2.34 7.85 15.31
CA ARG A 48 1.41 6.78 14.98
C ARG A 48 1.97 5.91 13.89
N GLN A 49 1.66 4.63 13.97
CA GLN A 49 1.98 3.67 12.93
C GLN A 49 0.79 2.76 12.65
N VAL A 50 0.75 2.25 11.43
CA VAL A 50 -0.12 1.14 11.07
C VAL A 50 0.72 -0.11 10.82
N ILE A 51 0.31 -1.21 11.44
CA ILE A 51 1.01 -2.50 11.39
C ILE A 51 0.06 -3.55 10.80
N PHE A 52 0.59 -4.39 9.91
CA PHE A 52 -0.15 -5.40 9.19
C PHE A 52 0.31 -6.80 9.62
N TYR A 53 -0.61 -7.63 10.10
CA TYR A 53 -0.29 -8.95 10.64
C TYR A 53 -0.98 -10.08 9.88
N ASP A 54 -0.27 -11.20 9.75
CA ASP A 54 -0.86 -12.51 9.44
C ASP A 54 -0.73 -13.44 10.65
N TRP A 55 -1.70 -14.34 10.81
CA TRP A 55 -1.68 -15.38 11.81
C TRP A 55 -0.78 -16.53 11.36
N SER A 56 0.28 -16.80 12.12
CA SER A 56 1.11 -17.99 11.94
C SER A 56 0.40 -19.19 12.57
N LYS A 57 -0.08 -20.13 11.74
CA LYS A 57 -0.63 -21.39 12.24
C LYS A 57 0.41 -22.24 13.00
N PRO A 58 1.67 -22.39 12.52
CA PRO A 58 2.69 -23.17 13.24
C PRO A 58 3.04 -22.57 14.60
N GLU A 59 3.31 -21.26 14.65
CA GLU A 59 3.75 -20.56 15.87
C GLU A 59 2.59 -20.10 16.76
N LYS A 60 1.35 -20.25 16.29
CA LYS A 60 0.10 -19.85 16.98
C LYS A 60 0.14 -18.40 17.49
N GLN A 61 0.69 -17.50 16.68
CA GLN A 61 0.80 -16.08 17.01
C GLN A 61 0.76 -15.22 15.75
N PHE A 62 0.48 -13.92 15.93
CA PHE A 62 0.54 -12.96 14.84
C PHE A 62 1.98 -12.57 14.51
N HIS A 63 2.33 -12.60 13.23
CA HIS A 63 3.59 -12.09 12.71
C HIS A 63 3.33 -10.85 11.86
N VAL A 64 4.15 -9.82 12.08
CA VAL A 64 4.15 -8.62 11.25
C VAL A 64 4.58 -9.01 9.83
N ARG A 65 3.83 -8.56 8.83
CA ARG A 65 4.27 -8.60 7.42
C ARG A 65 4.91 -7.30 6.99
N ALA A 66 4.32 -6.20 7.41
CA ALA A 66 4.74 -4.86 7.06
C ALA A 66 4.18 -3.86 8.07
N TRP A 67 4.74 -2.67 8.06
CA TRP A 67 4.32 -1.58 8.91
C TRP A 67 4.68 -0.26 8.24
N ARG A 68 4.14 0.85 8.76
CA ARG A 68 4.51 2.19 8.32
C ARG A 68 4.08 3.26 9.31
N LEU A 69 4.85 4.35 9.34
CA LEU A 69 4.46 5.58 10.02
C LEU A 69 3.30 6.28 9.30
N ILE A 70 2.37 6.81 10.08
CA ILE A 70 1.25 7.63 9.60
C ILE A 70 1.71 9.08 9.56
N LYS A 71 1.82 9.63 8.35
CA LYS A 71 2.26 11.01 8.09
C LYS A 71 1.10 11.97 7.88
N LYS A 72 -0.07 11.46 7.48
CA LYS A 72 -1.27 12.26 7.19
C LYS A 72 -2.55 11.49 7.57
N PRO A 73 -3.64 12.18 7.90
CA PRO A 73 -4.90 11.54 8.30
C PRO A 73 -5.46 10.55 7.27
N SER A 74 -5.25 10.78 5.97
CA SER A 74 -5.70 9.87 4.91
C SER A 74 -4.97 8.51 4.88
N GLN A 75 -3.99 8.30 5.75
CA GLN A 75 -3.31 7.01 5.92
C GLN A 75 -3.82 6.23 7.14
N LEU A 76 -4.77 6.79 7.90
CA LEU A 76 -5.41 6.08 9.01
C LEU A 76 -6.26 4.92 8.48
N PRO A 77 -6.38 3.81 9.23
CA PRO A 77 -7.33 2.76 8.89
C PRO A 77 -8.76 3.30 8.83
N GLU A 78 -9.45 3.00 7.75
CA GLU A 78 -10.87 3.32 7.56
C GLU A 78 -11.70 2.05 7.70
N ARG A 79 -12.79 2.12 8.47
CA ARG A 79 -13.80 1.07 8.48
C ARG A 79 -14.69 1.20 7.25
N ARG A 80 -14.94 0.08 6.59
CA ARG A 80 -15.96 -0.11 5.55
C ARG A 80 -17.01 -1.04 6.11
N TRP A 81 -18.28 -0.77 5.85
CA TRP A 81 -19.41 -1.48 6.45
C TRP A 81 -20.05 -2.52 5.51
N ASN A 82 -19.67 -2.52 4.23
CA ASN A 82 -20.16 -3.49 3.25
C ASN A 82 -19.06 -3.83 2.21
N PRO A 83 -18.34 -4.95 2.38
CA PRO A 83 -18.34 -5.83 3.55
C PRO A 83 -17.76 -5.12 4.80
N ASP A 84 -18.06 -5.62 6.00
CA ASP A 84 -17.44 -5.10 7.24
C ASP A 84 -15.96 -5.47 7.27
N GLN A 85 -15.11 -4.45 7.10
CA GLN A 85 -13.66 -4.61 7.04
C GLN A 85 -12.95 -3.30 7.36
N TYR A 86 -11.66 -3.38 7.64
CA TYR A 86 -10.78 -2.23 7.81
C TYR A 86 -9.82 -2.17 6.64
N GLN A 87 -9.50 -0.96 6.18
CA GLN A 87 -8.60 -0.77 5.06
C GLN A 87 -7.68 0.43 5.24
N CYS A 88 -6.51 0.34 4.63
CA CYS A 88 -5.54 1.41 4.51
C CYS A 88 -5.20 1.61 3.05
N THR A 89 -5.13 2.87 2.60
CA THR A 89 -4.71 3.20 1.25
C THR A 89 -3.61 4.25 1.23
N TRP A 90 -2.70 4.14 0.27
CA TRP A 90 -1.68 5.15 0.04
C TRP A 90 -1.06 5.03 -1.35
N HIS A 91 -0.48 6.12 -1.83
CA HIS A 91 0.32 6.10 -3.05
C HIS A 91 1.78 5.80 -2.74
N ASP A 92 2.38 4.95 -3.56
CA ASP A 92 3.77 4.51 -3.51
C ASP A 92 4.28 4.35 -4.95
N GLU A 93 5.23 5.17 -5.38
CA GLU A 93 5.75 5.18 -6.75
C GLU A 93 4.67 5.21 -7.85
N GLY A 94 3.61 6.00 -7.66
CA GLY A 94 2.49 6.09 -8.60
C GLY A 94 1.47 4.93 -8.53
N ILE A 95 1.72 3.95 -7.65
CA ILE A 95 0.81 2.82 -7.40
C ILE A 95 -0.05 3.14 -6.17
N LEU A 96 -1.37 2.97 -6.29
CA LEU A 96 -2.26 2.99 -5.14
C LEU A 96 -2.17 1.63 -4.42
N ARG A 97 -1.51 1.60 -3.27
CA ARG A 97 -1.50 0.46 -2.37
C ARG A 97 -2.79 0.45 -1.57
N HIS A 98 -3.41 -0.72 -1.50
CA HIS A 98 -4.62 -0.97 -0.72
C HIS A 98 -4.42 -2.24 0.09
N VAL A 99 -4.44 -2.12 1.41
CA VAL A 99 -4.38 -3.26 2.33
C VAL A 99 -5.67 -3.30 3.13
N TRP A 100 -6.27 -4.47 3.27
CA TRP A 100 -7.49 -4.64 4.04
C TRP A 100 -7.44 -5.86 4.95
N ALA A 101 -8.21 -5.82 6.04
CA ALA A 101 -8.31 -6.88 7.03
C ALA A 101 -9.74 -6.97 7.60
N PRO A 102 -10.19 -8.17 8.01
CA PRO A 102 -11.47 -8.34 8.68
C PRO A 102 -11.46 -7.80 10.11
N SER A 103 -10.28 -7.60 10.70
CA SER A 103 -10.13 -7.15 12.08
C SER A 103 -9.16 -5.97 12.19
N MET A 104 -9.41 -5.10 13.17
CA MET A 104 -8.52 -4.02 13.53
C MET A 104 -8.44 -3.87 15.06
N ARG A 105 -7.26 -3.52 15.56
CA ARG A 105 -7.06 -3.09 16.94
C ARG A 105 -6.39 -1.72 17.00
N GLU A 106 -6.69 -0.99 18.06
CA GLU A 106 -6.05 0.30 18.36
C GLU A 106 -5.31 0.18 19.70
N THR A 107 -4.06 0.64 19.75
CA THR A 107 -3.20 0.46 20.93
C THR A 107 -2.44 1.74 21.25
N TRP A 108 -2.19 1.98 22.54
CA TRP A 108 -1.33 3.05 23.05
C TRP A 108 -0.21 2.41 23.86
N THR A 109 1.03 2.56 23.40
CA THR A 109 2.16 1.82 23.98
C THR A 109 3.42 2.67 24.05
N GLN A 110 4.24 2.45 25.09
CA GLN A 110 5.60 2.99 25.17
C GLN A 110 6.64 2.09 24.50
N ARG A 111 6.24 0.89 24.08
CA ARG A 111 7.06 -0.05 23.32
C ARG A 111 6.45 -0.22 21.94
N ASP A 112 7.29 -0.10 20.92
CA ASP A 112 6.89 -0.31 19.54
C ASP A 112 6.51 -1.79 19.29
N PRO A 113 5.23 -2.09 18.97
CA PRO A 113 4.78 -3.47 18.73
C PRO A 113 5.50 -4.13 17.55
N GLU A 114 5.89 -3.37 16.52
CA GLU A 114 6.66 -3.89 15.38
C GLU A 114 8.01 -4.42 15.85
N ARG A 115 8.70 -3.60 16.64
CA ARG A 115 10.03 -3.93 17.16
C ARG A 115 10.00 -5.12 18.09
N VAL A 116 8.95 -5.23 18.91
CA VAL A 116 8.71 -6.42 19.75
C VAL A 116 8.48 -7.65 18.87
N ASN A 117 7.66 -7.55 17.82
CA ASN A 117 7.39 -8.68 16.92
C ASN A 117 8.61 -9.09 16.10
N ARG A 118 9.49 -8.14 15.76
CA ARG A 118 10.77 -8.41 15.06
C ARG A 118 11.69 -9.35 15.83
N ALA A 119 11.60 -9.37 17.16
CA ALA A 119 12.32 -10.35 17.98
C ALA A 119 11.78 -11.79 17.82
N LEU A 120 10.55 -11.95 17.31
CA LEU A 120 9.91 -13.25 17.04
C LEU A 120 10.16 -13.70 15.59
N LEU A 121 9.92 -12.80 14.63
CA LEU A 121 10.17 -13.03 13.21
C LEU A 121 10.95 -11.84 12.61
N PRO A 122 12.26 -12.04 12.31
CA PRO A 122 13.09 -11.05 11.66
C PRO A 122 12.51 -10.56 10.32
N GLU A 123 12.80 -9.32 9.96
CA GLU A 123 12.16 -8.66 8.81
C GLU A 123 12.43 -9.36 7.47
N ASP A 124 13.63 -9.88 7.29
CA ASP A 124 14.09 -10.61 6.11
C ASP A 124 13.42 -11.98 5.93
N GLN A 125 12.80 -12.51 6.97
CA GLN A 125 12.06 -13.78 6.96
C GLN A 125 10.55 -13.58 6.78
N ARG A 126 10.08 -12.34 6.73
CA ARG A 126 8.65 -12.02 6.58
C ARG A 126 8.20 -12.22 5.14
N ILE A 127 6.96 -12.65 4.97
CA ILE A 127 6.30 -12.67 3.66
C ILE A 127 5.94 -11.22 3.30
N PRO A 128 6.54 -10.61 2.26
CA PRO A 128 6.29 -9.22 1.93
C PRO A 128 4.85 -9.02 1.44
N LEU A 129 4.29 -7.81 1.61
CA LEU A 129 2.98 -7.48 1.02
C LEU A 129 3.04 -7.44 -0.51
N TRP A 130 4.18 -7.01 -1.06
CA TRP A 130 4.34 -6.79 -2.50
C TRP A 130 5.56 -7.55 -2.98
N THR A 131 5.50 -8.12 -4.18
CA THR A 131 6.67 -8.71 -4.83
C THR A 131 7.75 -7.63 -4.96
N PRO A 132 8.98 -7.87 -4.46
CA PRO A 132 10.08 -6.94 -4.63
C PRO A 132 10.34 -6.73 -6.12
N LYS A 133 10.50 -5.48 -6.56
CA LYS A 133 11.07 -5.22 -7.89
C LYS A 133 12.53 -5.70 -7.82
N ILE A 134 12.89 -6.72 -8.59
CA ILE A 134 14.28 -7.14 -8.71
C ILE A 134 15.03 -5.96 -9.32
N ALA A 135 15.90 -5.31 -8.55
CA ALA A 135 16.80 -4.30 -9.10
C ALA A 135 17.79 -5.01 -10.01
N THR A 136 17.59 -4.92 -11.33
CA THR A 136 18.58 -5.37 -12.30
C THR A 136 19.81 -4.50 -12.10
N LYS A 137 20.85 -5.03 -11.44
CA LYS A 137 22.16 -4.36 -11.38
C LYS A 137 22.63 -4.22 -12.83
N GLN A 138 22.62 -3.01 -13.37
CA GLN A 138 23.27 -2.75 -14.64
C GLN A 138 24.77 -3.09 -14.46
N PRO A 139 25.37 -3.90 -15.35
CA PRO A 139 26.79 -4.20 -15.28
C PRO A 139 27.55 -2.88 -15.40
N THR A 140 28.35 -2.56 -14.38
CA THR A 140 29.23 -1.39 -14.40
C THR A 140 30.28 -1.64 -15.48
N THR A 141 30.12 -0.99 -16.63
CA THR A 141 31.14 -1.00 -17.68
C THR A 141 32.32 -0.18 -17.14
N ARG A 142 33.46 -0.84 -16.93
CA ARG A 142 34.76 -0.20 -16.69
C ARG A 142 35.37 0.20 -18.02
#